data_AF-A0A3B8HHW7-F1
#
_entry.id   AF-A0A3B8HHW7-F1
#
_cell.length_a   1.000
_cell.length_b   1.000
_cell.length_c   1.000
_cell.angle_alpha   90.00
_cell.angle_beta   90.00
_cell.angle_gamma   90.00
#
_symmetry.space_group_name_H-M   'P 1'
#
loop_
_entity.id
_entity.type
_entity.pdbx_description
1 polymer ?
#
loop_
_entity_poly.entity_id
_entity_poly.type
_entity_poly.pdbx_seq_one_letter_code
_entity_poly.pdbx_strand_id
1 'polypeptide(L)'
;MPLRHCGQDPIQWSDLSGGNSTTMPTEKRFVVDNMLGKVAKWLRALGFEACAVHLKDAQQLDQYARRGYHLVTRNTRWAGHPATLRVTSDDPREQLQQIIAVLGITPDEV
;
A
#
# COMPACT_ATOMS: atom_id res chain seq x y z
N MET A 1 -7.30 11.77 -14.33
CA MET A 1 -6.08 11.09 -13.83
C MET A 1 -6.24 9.61 -14.13
N PRO A 2 -5.42 8.99 -14.99
CA PRO A 2 -5.56 7.57 -15.28
C PRO A 2 -5.25 6.74 -14.03
N LEU A 3 -6.10 5.75 -13.75
CA LEU A 3 -5.90 4.78 -12.70
C LEU A 3 -4.73 3.88 -13.11
N ARG A 4 -3.55 4.05 -12.49
CA ARG A 4 -2.39 3.17 -12.68
C ARG A 4 -2.85 1.73 -12.49
N HIS A 5 -2.74 0.91 -13.53
CA HIS A 5 -3.06 -0.51 -13.46
C HIS A 5 -2.06 -1.18 -12.50
N CYS A 6 -2.59 -1.82 -11.46
CA CYS A 6 -1.78 -2.47 -10.45
C CYS A 6 -1.11 -3.71 -11.07
N GLY A 7 0.17 -3.59 -11.45
CA GLY A 7 1.03 -4.72 -11.80
C GLY A 7 1.42 -4.90 -13.28
N GLN A 8 1.53 -3.85 -14.10
CA GLN A 8 2.03 -4.02 -15.48
C GLN A 8 3.51 -3.65 -15.70
N ASP A 9 4.16 -2.88 -14.83
CA ASP A 9 5.51 -2.37 -15.13
C ASP A 9 6.54 -2.72 -14.04
N PRO A 10 7.53 -3.57 -14.31
CA PRO A 10 8.73 -3.64 -13.49
C PRO A 10 9.47 -2.31 -13.64
N ILE A 11 9.49 -1.52 -12.57
CA ILE A 11 10.32 -0.32 -12.48
C ILE A 11 11.79 -0.79 -12.60
N GLN A 12 12.37 -0.66 -13.79
CA GLN A 12 13.82 -0.83 -14.00
C GLN A 12 14.49 0.42 -13.46
N TRP A 13 15.06 0.34 -12.25
CA TRP A 13 15.69 1.47 -11.55
C TRP A 13 17.18 1.67 -11.91
N SER A 14 17.65 1.07 -13.00
CA SER A 14 19.09 0.93 -13.27
C SER A 14 19.79 2.14 -13.93
N ASP A 15 19.14 3.30 -14.12
CA ASP A 15 19.70 4.37 -14.98
C ASP A 15 19.79 5.78 -14.35
N LEU A 16 19.59 5.96 -13.05
CA LEU A 16 19.72 7.29 -12.40
C LEU A 16 20.99 7.41 -11.56
N SER A 17 22.15 7.32 -12.21
CA SER A 17 23.41 7.87 -11.69
C SER A 17 23.59 9.29 -12.24
N GLY A 18 23.18 10.30 -11.46
CA GLY A 18 23.50 11.69 -11.80
C GLY A 18 22.71 12.74 -11.04
N GLY A 19 23.23 13.18 -9.89
CA GLY A 19 22.93 14.50 -9.34
C GLY A 19 21.80 14.58 -8.31
N ASN A 20 22.19 14.52 -7.03
CA ASN A 20 21.48 15.03 -5.85
C ASN A 20 19.96 14.80 -5.78
N SER A 21 19.53 13.64 -5.27
CA SER A 21 18.11 13.36 -5.00
C SER A 21 17.95 12.67 -3.64
N THR A 22 17.55 13.42 -2.62
CA THR A 22 16.97 12.88 -1.38
C THR A 22 15.55 12.42 -1.66
N THR A 23 15.41 11.34 -2.42
CA THR A 23 14.17 10.55 -2.45
C THR A 23 14.60 9.10 -2.44
N MET A 24 14.87 8.61 -1.23
CA MET A 24 14.91 7.18 -0.99
C MET A 24 13.54 6.64 -1.41
N PRO A 25 13.47 5.75 -2.42
CA PRO A 25 12.21 5.13 -2.76
C PRO A 25 11.82 4.30 -1.54
N THR A 26 10.83 4.75 -0.78
CA THR A 26 10.21 3.92 0.24
C THR A 26 9.63 2.71 -0.49
N GLU A 27 10.38 1.60 -0.53
CA GLU A 27 10.09 0.36 -1.29
C GLU A 27 8.77 -0.32 -0.88
N LYS A 28 8.02 0.26 0.06
CA LYS A 28 6.76 -0.27 0.56
C LYS A 28 5.64 0.00 -0.43
N ARG A 29 5.14 -1.08 -1.03
CA ARG A 29 3.98 -1.08 -1.93
C ARG A 29 2.73 -1.54 -1.20
N PHE A 30 1.61 -0.89 -1.45
CA PHE A 30 0.34 -1.12 -0.77
C PHE A 30 -0.77 -1.49 -1.73
N VAL A 31 -1.54 -2.49 -1.33
CA VAL A 31 -2.82 -2.83 -1.96
C VAL A 31 -3.90 -2.62 -0.94
N VAL A 32 -4.67 -1.55 -1.12
CA VAL A 32 -5.78 -1.17 -0.25
C VAL A 32 -7.08 -1.64 -0.89
N ASP A 33 -8.01 -2.14 -0.08
CA ASP A 33 -9.34 -2.43 -0.58
C ASP A 33 -10.01 -1.15 -1.13
N ASN A 34 -10.84 -1.28 -2.17
CA ASN A 34 -11.52 -0.15 -2.79
C ASN A 34 -12.37 0.67 -1.79
N MET A 35 -12.89 0.03 -0.73
CA MET A 35 -13.59 0.74 0.36
C MET A 35 -12.69 1.71 1.15
N LEU A 36 -11.36 1.55 1.03
CA LEU A 36 -10.33 2.38 1.63
C LEU A 36 -9.67 3.33 0.62
N GLY A 37 -10.37 3.71 -0.45
CA GLY A 37 -9.82 4.59 -1.49
C GLY A 37 -9.26 5.92 -0.97
N LYS A 38 -9.80 6.46 0.15
CA LYS A 38 -9.24 7.64 0.83
C LYS A 38 -7.85 7.35 1.42
N VAL A 39 -7.67 6.21 2.07
CA VAL A 39 -6.37 5.76 2.60
C VAL A 39 -5.36 5.59 1.47
N ALA A 40 -5.77 5.00 0.34
CA ALA A 40 -4.93 4.89 -0.85
C ALA A 40 -4.43 6.25 -1.35
N LYS A 41 -5.27 7.28 -1.23
CA LYS A 41 -4.92 8.65 -1.61
C LYS A 41 -3.89 9.25 -0.67
N TRP A 42 -4.06 9.05 0.64
CA TRP A 42 -3.11 9.53 1.65
C TRP A 42 -1.76 8.83 1.56
N LEU A 43 -1.74 7.50 1.39
CA LEU A 43 -0.48 6.76 1.20
C LEU A 43 0.31 7.28 -0.01
N ARG A 44 -0.37 7.58 -1.13
CA ARG A 44 0.25 8.21 -2.30
C ARG A 44 0.76 9.64 -2.02
N ALA A 45 0.02 10.41 -1.23
CA ALA A 45 0.43 11.76 -0.84
C ALA A 45 1.67 11.75 0.07
N LEU A 46 1.87 10.68 0.83
CA LEU A 46 3.06 10.43 1.65
C LEU A 46 4.24 9.83 0.85
N GLY A 47 4.12 9.68 -0.47
CA GLY A 47 5.18 9.14 -1.33
C GLY A 47 5.19 7.62 -1.50
N PHE A 48 4.29 6.89 -0.83
CA PHE A 48 4.21 5.43 -0.98
C PHE A 48 3.51 5.00 -2.26
N GLU A 49 3.92 3.86 -2.82
CA GLU A 49 3.18 3.22 -3.90
C GLU A 49 1.93 2.53 -3.33
N ALA A 50 0.74 3.06 -3.61
CA ALA A 50 -0.52 2.45 -3.15
C ALA A 50 -1.56 2.34 -4.26
N CYS A 51 -2.20 1.17 -4.34
CA CYS A 51 -3.25 0.85 -5.31
C CYS A 51 -4.55 0.46 -4.58
N ALA A 52 -5.67 1.07 -4.97
CA ALA A 52 -6.99 0.65 -4.52
C ALA A 52 -7.53 -0.44 -5.46
N VAL A 53 -7.75 -1.66 -4.96
CA VAL A 53 -8.29 -2.78 -5.74
C VAL A 53 -9.46 -3.42 -5.01
N HIS A 54 -10.33 -4.08 -5.76
CA HIS A 54 -11.37 -4.91 -5.15
C HIS A 54 -10.80 -6.30 -4.84
N LEU A 55 -10.69 -6.64 -3.55
CA LEU A 55 -10.20 -7.93 -3.09
C LEU A 55 -11.33 -8.96 -3.13
N LYS A 56 -11.22 -9.96 -4.02
CA LYS A 56 -12.28 -10.93 -4.28
C LYS A 56 -12.05 -12.26 -3.56
N ASP A 57 -10.85 -12.81 -3.69
CA ASP A 57 -10.54 -14.20 -3.33
C ASP A 57 -9.16 -14.34 -2.69
N ALA A 58 -8.98 -15.30 -1.77
CA ALA A 58 -7.72 -15.55 -1.04
C ALA A 58 -6.49 -15.68 -1.96
N GLN A 59 -6.65 -16.32 -3.12
CA GLN A 59 -5.59 -16.48 -4.12
C GLN A 59 -5.10 -15.13 -4.67
N GLN A 60 -5.98 -14.14 -4.79
CA GLN A 60 -5.61 -12.78 -5.20
C GLN A 60 -4.77 -12.11 -4.11
N LEU A 61 -5.14 -12.29 -2.83
CA LEU A 61 -4.38 -11.73 -1.71
C LEU A 61 -2.98 -12.33 -1.65
N ASP A 62 -2.88 -13.65 -1.78
CA ASP A 62 -1.61 -14.37 -1.76
C ASP A 62 -0.70 -13.96 -2.93
N GLN A 63 -1.25 -13.73 -4.13
CA GLN A 63 -0.48 -13.20 -5.26
C GLN A 63 0.12 -11.82 -5.00
N TYR A 64 -0.64 -10.91 -4.40
CA TYR A 64 -0.11 -9.59 -4.03
C TYR A 64 0.94 -9.70 -2.92
N ALA A 65 0.72 -10.56 -1.94
CA ALA A 65 1.66 -10.80 -0.85
C ALA A 65 3.00 -11.35 -1.38
N ARG A 66 2.96 -12.35 -2.27
CA ARG A 66 4.15 -12.90 -2.95
C ARG A 66 4.91 -11.88 -3.77
N ARG A 67 4.23 -10.85 -4.28
CA ARG A 67 4.82 -9.73 -5.02
C ARG A 67 5.37 -8.63 -4.10
N GLY A 68 5.30 -8.80 -2.78
CA GLY A 68 5.80 -7.84 -1.79
C GLY A 68 4.83 -6.69 -1.48
N TYR A 69 3.56 -6.80 -1.85
CA TYR A 69 2.57 -5.79 -1.48
C TYR A 69 2.02 -6.04 -0.08
N HIS A 70 1.89 -4.97 0.70
CA HIS A 70 1.15 -4.96 1.95
C HIS A 70 -0.34 -4.78 1.65
N LEU A 71 -1.14 -5.79 1.98
CA LEU A 71 -2.58 -5.74 1.76
C LEU A 71 -3.27 -5.12 2.97
N VAL A 72 -4.10 -4.11 2.74
CA VAL A 72 -4.85 -3.41 3.78
C VAL A 72 -6.34 -3.48 3.47
N THR A 73 -7.13 -3.95 4.42
CA THR A 73 -8.58 -4.10 4.23
C THR A 73 -9.34 -3.85 5.53
N ARG A 74 -10.58 -3.39 5.41
CA ARG A 74 -11.52 -3.33 6.54
C ARG A 74 -12.46 -4.53 6.59
N ASN A 75 -12.48 -5.32 5.51
CA ASN A 75 -13.42 -6.41 5.37
C ASN A 75 -13.10 -7.52 6.37
N THR A 76 -14.06 -7.82 7.25
CA THR A 76 -13.91 -8.85 8.28
C THR A 76 -13.74 -10.25 7.70
N ARG A 77 -14.16 -10.47 6.45
CA ARG A 77 -13.90 -11.72 5.70
C ARG A 77 -12.40 -12.06 5.64
N TRP A 78 -11.52 -11.05 5.59
CA TRP A 78 -10.08 -11.24 5.52
C TRP A 78 -9.37 -11.16 6.87
N ALA A 79 -10.10 -10.99 7.97
CA ALA A 79 -9.54 -10.77 9.31
C ALA A 79 -8.60 -11.91 9.81
N GLY A 80 -8.68 -13.10 9.22
CA GLY A 80 -7.81 -14.24 9.54
C GLY A 80 -6.75 -14.54 8.48
N HIS A 81 -6.65 -13.75 7.42
CA HIS A 81 -5.67 -14.00 6.37
C HIS A 81 -4.30 -13.40 6.77
N PRO A 82 -3.22 -14.19 6.81
CA PRO A 82 -1.93 -13.75 7.35
C PRO A 82 -1.30 -12.61 6.52
N ALA A 83 -1.65 -12.53 5.24
CA ALA A 83 -1.13 -11.48 4.34
C ALA A 83 -1.89 -10.14 4.41
N THR A 84 -2.96 -10.03 5.21
CA THR A 84 -3.75 -8.80 5.31
C THR A 84 -3.62 -8.09 6.64
N LEU A 85 -3.43 -6.79 6.56
CA LEU A 85 -3.59 -5.85 7.65
C LEU A 85 -5.05 -5.42 7.72
N ARG A 86 -5.73 -5.84 8.79
CA ARG A 86 -7.10 -5.42 9.06
C ARG A 86 -7.09 -4.08 9.80
N VAL A 87 -7.68 -3.06 9.19
CA VAL A 87 -8.03 -1.82 9.90
C VAL A 87 -9.43 -1.93 10.49
N THR A 88 -9.61 -1.44 11.70
CA THR A 88 -10.90 -1.51 12.41
C THR A 88 -11.57 -0.14 12.56
N SER A 89 -10.80 0.95 12.63
CA SER A 89 -11.36 2.29 12.78
C SER A 89 -12.22 2.69 11.57
N ASP A 90 -13.23 3.51 11.81
CA ASP A 90 -14.06 4.15 10.78
C ASP A 90 -13.43 5.45 10.27
N ASP A 91 -12.59 6.05 11.11
CA ASP A 91 -11.97 7.34 10.83
C ASP A 91 -10.75 7.17 9.91
N PRO A 92 -10.72 7.82 8.73
CA PRO A 92 -9.65 7.62 7.75
C PRO A 92 -8.26 8.04 8.26
N ARG A 93 -8.19 9.00 9.19
CA ARG A 93 -6.94 9.39 9.85
C ARG A 93 -6.46 8.31 10.81
N GLU A 94 -7.35 7.70 11.57
CA GLU A 94 -7.00 6.62 12.48
C GLU A 94 -6.63 5.35 11.73
N GLN A 95 -7.31 5.05 10.62
CA GLN A 95 -6.91 3.97 9.72
C GLN A 95 -5.49 4.16 9.21
N LEU A 96 -5.14 5.37 8.76
CA LEU A 96 -3.80 5.68 8.30
C LEU A 96 -2.76 5.53 9.43
N GLN A 97 -3.06 6.03 10.63
CA GLN A 97 -2.18 5.86 11.80
C GLN A 97 -1.98 4.39 12.17
N GLN A 98 -3.04 3.57 12.15
CA GLN A 98 -2.94 2.12 12.37
C GLN A 98 -2.03 1.46 11.33
N ILE A 99 -2.18 1.81 10.06
CA ILE A 99 -1.36 1.27 8.97
C ILE A 99 0.11 1.64 9.19
N ILE A 100 0.40 2.92 9.40
CA ILE A 100 1.75 3.45 9.64
C ILE A 100 2.40 2.78 10.86
N ALA A 101 1.65 2.67 11.97
CA ALA A 101 2.14 2.04 13.20
C ALA A 101 2.44 0.56 13.03
N VAL A 102 1.56 -0.20 12.38
CA VAL A 102 1.75 -1.64 12.14
C VAL A 102 2.91 -1.91 11.17
N LEU A 103 3.11 -1.03 10.20
CA LEU A 103 4.18 -1.16 9.20
C LEU A 103 5.51 -0.54 9.66
N GLY A 104 5.56 -0.01 10.88
CA GLY A 104 6.74 0.67 11.42
C GLY A 104 7.22 1.82 10.53
N ILE A 105 6.31 2.53 9.86
CA ILE A 105 6.67 3.69 9.06
C ILE A 105 6.89 4.83 10.05
N THR A 106 8.15 5.14 10.35
CA THR A 106 8.48 6.36 11.10
C THR A 106 8.33 7.57 10.18
N PRO A 107 7.74 8.67 10.65
CA PRO A 107 7.64 9.93 9.89
C PRO A 107 9.01 10.61 9.66
N ASP A 108 10.12 9.96 10.02
CA ASP A 108 11.49 10.39 9.75
C ASP A 108 11.93 10.08 8.30
N GLU A 109 11.13 9.33 7.54
CA GLU A 109 11.38 8.94 6.14
C GLU A 109 10.46 9.66 5.13
N VAL A 110 9.88 10.81 5.48
CA VAL A 110 9.02 11.64 4.59
C VAL A 110 9.50 13.07 4.44
#